data_AF-A0A6L4A9T8-F1
#
_entry.id   AF-A0A6L4A9T8-F1
#
_cell.length_a   1.000
_cell.length_b   1.000
_cell.length_c   1.000
_cell.angle_alpha   90.00
_cell.angle_beta   90.00
_cell.angle_gamma   90.00
#
_symmetry.space_group_name_H-M   'P 1'
#
loop_
_entity.id
_entity.type
_entity.pdbx_description
1 polymer ?
#
loop_
_entity_poly.entity_id
_entity_poly.type
_entity_poly.pdbx_seq_one_letter_code
_entity_poly.pdbx_strand_id
1 'polypeptide(L)'
;MFYDPAKTRFFKDTLLKVVGQAMTAANLQLEDNEMQQARGLVRFHKPLPALGEDIYGFVEWQLLAFEQSPMARFNVILLRNQGLDARAITEYAHREARTLAWIIRHAYQSEVVLTDDHWWTFRDGTELA
;
A
#
# COMPACT_ATOMS: atom_id res chain seq x y z
N MET A 1 1.80 -8.13 -21.01
CA MET A 1 1.13 -6.88 -20.61
C MET A 1 2.17 -6.03 -19.89
N PHE A 2 2.47 -4.85 -20.40
CA PHE A 2 3.53 -3.97 -19.85
C PHE A 2 2.91 -2.91 -18.94
N TYR A 3 3.60 -2.57 -17.86
CA TYR A 3 3.20 -1.48 -16.98
C TYR A 3 3.39 -0.14 -17.68
N ASP A 4 2.48 0.80 -17.45
CA ASP A 4 2.63 2.18 -17.91
C ASP A 4 3.58 2.95 -16.96
N PRO A 5 4.82 3.27 -17.39
CA PRO A 5 5.81 3.91 -16.52
C PRO A 5 5.45 5.36 -16.18
N ALA A 6 4.69 6.05 -17.03
CA ALA A 6 4.29 7.43 -16.80
C ALA A 6 3.21 7.50 -15.71
N LYS A 7 2.18 6.66 -15.81
CA LYS A 7 1.14 6.53 -14.76
C LYS A 7 1.74 6.07 -13.43
N THR A 8 2.67 5.12 -13.47
CA THR A 8 3.32 4.62 -12.25
C THR A 8 4.14 5.70 -11.56
N ARG A 9 4.93 6.46 -12.31
CA ARG A 9 5.69 7.60 -11.77
C ARG A 9 4.76 8.66 -11.19
N PHE A 10 3.74 9.06 -11.95
CA PHE A 10 2.77 10.06 -11.50
C PHE A 10 2.08 9.64 -10.19
N PHE A 11 1.65 8.39 -10.08
CA PHE A 11 1.04 7.84 -8.86
C PHE A 11 2.01 7.89 -7.67
N LYS A 12 3.25 7.42 -7.85
CA LYS A 12 4.29 7.47 -6.81
C LYS A 12 4.51 8.91 -6.34
N ASP A 13 4.74 9.85 -7.26
CA ASP A 13 5.05 11.24 -6.92
C ASP A 13 3.88 11.91 -6.18
N THR A 14 2.66 11.65 -6.64
CA THR A 14 1.43 12.14 -5.98
C THR A 14 1.27 11.55 -4.59
N LEU A 15 1.47 10.23 -4.46
CA LEU A 15 1.39 9.52 -3.18
C LEU A 15 2.40 10.09 -2.18
N LEU A 16 3.67 10.25 -2.58
CA LEU A 16 4.71 10.78 -1.70
C LEU A 16 4.42 12.24 -1.31
N LYS A 17 3.85 13.04 -2.21
CA LYS A 17 3.49 14.42 -1.92
C LYS A 17 2.32 14.54 -0.94
N VAL A 18 1.26 13.75 -1.12
CA VAL A 18 0.01 13.88 -0.35
C VAL A 18 0.05 13.03 0.92
N VAL A 19 0.44 11.78 0.79
CA VAL A 19 0.41 10.80 1.88
C VAL A 19 1.75 10.71 2.59
N GLY A 20 2.86 10.97 1.90
CA GLY A 20 4.20 10.86 2.49
C GLY A 20 4.38 11.72 3.74
N GLN A 21 3.83 12.94 3.77
CA GLN A 21 3.87 13.79 4.97
C GLN A 21 3.14 13.16 6.16
N ALA A 22 1.96 12.58 5.93
CA ALA A 22 1.19 11.91 6.98
C ALA A 22 1.89 10.64 7.48
N MET A 23 2.51 9.87 6.58
CA MET A 23 3.28 8.67 6.93
C MET A 23 4.51 9.04 7.79
N THR A 24 5.25 10.07 7.39
CA THR A 24 6.39 10.57 8.17
C THR A 24 5.96 11.08 9.54
N ALA A 25 4.84 11.84 9.63
CA ALA A 25 4.30 12.29 10.91
C ALA A 25 3.88 11.12 11.83
N ALA A 26 3.46 9.99 11.24
CA ALA A 26 3.14 8.76 11.96
C ALA A 26 4.38 7.88 12.25
N ASN A 27 5.58 8.41 12.04
CA ASN A 27 6.88 7.74 12.18
C ASN A 27 7.07 6.52 11.27
N LEU A 28 6.41 6.49 10.11
CA LEU A 28 6.73 5.52 9.06
C LEU A 28 7.80 6.07 8.13
N GLN A 29 8.70 5.18 7.71
CA GLN A 29 9.78 5.45 6.77
C GLN A 29 9.45 4.84 5.41
N LEU A 30 9.79 5.54 4.34
CA LEU A 30 9.67 5.01 2.98
C LEU A 30 10.72 3.91 2.77
N GLU A 31 10.32 2.75 2.26
CA GLU A 31 11.25 1.73 1.80
C GLU A 31 11.87 2.15 0.46
N ASP A 32 13.21 2.26 0.45
CA ASP A 32 13.97 2.62 -0.74
C ASP A 32 14.22 1.39 -1.64
N ASN A 33 13.22 1.06 -2.45
CA ASN A 33 13.26 -0.06 -3.38
C ASN A 33 12.80 0.40 -4.77
N GLU A 34 13.72 1.01 -5.53
CA GLU A 34 13.42 1.60 -6.84
C GLU A 34 12.75 0.60 -7.81
N MET A 35 13.16 -0.67 -7.76
CA MET A 35 12.60 -1.71 -8.64
C MET A 35 11.13 -2.01 -8.32
N GLN A 36 10.77 -2.13 -7.03
CA GLN A 36 9.38 -2.33 -6.62
C GLN A 36 8.54 -1.09 -6.92
N GLN A 37 9.08 0.09 -6.64
CA GLN A 37 8.42 1.37 -6.90
C GLN A 37 8.16 1.60 -8.40
N ALA A 38 9.11 1.23 -9.26
CA ALA A 38 8.94 1.26 -10.72
C ALA A 38 7.85 0.30 -11.23
N ARG A 39 7.46 -0.70 -10.42
CA ARG A 39 6.37 -1.65 -10.69
C ARG A 39 5.08 -1.30 -9.94
N GLY A 40 4.99 -0.08 -9.38
CA GLY A 40 3.79 0.42 -8.72
C GLY A 40 3.62 -0.01 -7.27
N LEU A 41 4.65 -0.58 -6.64
CA LEU A 41 4.61 -0.93 -5.22
C LEU A 41 5.41 0.10 -4.40
N VAL A 42 4.70 0.90 -3.60
CA VAL A 42 5.31 1.85 -2.66
C VAL A 42 5.01 1.36 -1.25
N ARG A 43 6.05 1.13 -0.45
CA ARG A 43 5.93 0.61 0.92
C ARG A 43 6.49 1.60 1.92
N PHE A 44 5.74 1.81 2.99
CA PHE A 44 6.23 2.46 4.21
C PHE A 44 6.33 1.43 5.33
N HIS A 45 7.28 1.58 6.22
CA HIS A 45 7.45 0.69 7.37
C HIS A 45 7.77 1.46 8.65
N LYS A 46 7.48 0.85 9.80
CA LYS A 46 7.99 1.29 11.10
C LYS A 46 8.19 0.12 12.05
N PRO A 47 9.15 0.20 12.97
CA PRO A 47 9.26 -0.78 14.04
C PRO A 47 8.05 -0.69 15.00
N LEU A 48 7.65 -1.84 15.55
CA LEU A 48 6.56 -1.99 16.52
C LEU A 48 7.10 -2.66 17.80
N PRO A 49 7.94 -1.96 18.58
CA PRO A 49 8.65 -2.55 19.72
C PRO A 49 7.72 -3.09 20.83
N ALA A 50 6.50 -2.55 20.92
CA ALA A 50 5.49 -3.03 21.86
C ALA A 50 4.99 -4.46 21.55
N LEU A 51 5.27 -5.00 20.35
CA LEU A 51 4.84 -6.32 19.90
C LEU A 51 5.98 -7.36 19.87
N GLY A 52 7.21 -6.95 20.21
CA GLY A 52 8.39 -7.81 20.23
C GLY A 52 9.61 -7.19 19.54
N GLU A 53 10.72 -7.93 19.59
CA GLU A 53 11.93 -7.59 18.84
C GLU A 53 11.72 -7.82 17.35
N ASP A 54 12.26 -6.92 16.52
CA ASP A 54 12.25 -7.04 15.05
C ASP A 54 10.85 -7.15 14.41
N ILE A 55 9.81 -6.66 15.08
CA ILE A 55 8.45 -6.59 14.52
C ILE A 55 8.24 -5.26 13.82
N TYR A 56 7.70 -5.29 12.61
CA TYR A 56 7.42 -4.11 11.80
C TYR A 56 5.95 -4.06 11.38
N GLY A 57 5.44 -2.83 11.32
CA GLY A 57 4.20 -2.49 10.65
C GLY A 57 4.49 -1.88 9.30
N PHE A 58 3.72 -2.26 8.29
CA PHE A 58 3.90 -1.81 6.91
C PHE A 58 2.60 -1.23 6.36
N VAL A 59 2.73 -0.22 5.50
CA VAL A 59 1.66 0.28 4.65
C VAL A 59 2.13 0.15 3.21
N GLU A 60 1.54 -0.78 2.48
CA GLU A 60 1.80 -1.02 1.06
C GLU A 60 0.72 -0.36 0.21
N TRP A 61 1.16 0.41 -0.77
CA TRP A 61 0.34 0.93 -1.86
C TRP A 61 0.72 0.18 -3.13
N GLN A 62 -0.21 -0.62 -3.67
CA GLN A 62 -0.01 -1.31 -4.94
C GLN A 62 -0.85 -0.65 -6.02
N LEU A 63 -0.18 -0.21 -7.08
CA LEU A 63 -0.78 0.25 -8.31
C LEU A 63 -0.69 -0.84 -9.38
N LEU A 64 -1.76 -1.01 -10.14
CA LEU A 64 -1.78 -1.74 -11.40
C LEU A 64 -2.22 -0.77 -12.50
N ALA A 65 -1.27 -0.36 -13.34
CA ALA A 65 -1.49 0.51 -14.49
C ALA A 65 -0.79 -0.11 -15.71
N PHE A 66 -1.56 -0.46 -16.74
CA PHE A 66 -1.06 -1.13 -17.94
C PHE A 66 -1.23 -0.23 -19.15
N GLU A 67 -0.26 -0.24 -20.07
CA GLU A 67 -0.27 0.61 -21.27
C GLU A 67 -1.51 0.37 -22.17
N GLN A 68 -2.00 -0.87 -22.20
CA GLN A 68 -3.15 -1.26 -23.02
C GLN A 68 -4.50 -0.93 -22.36
N SER A 69 -4.50 -0.39 -21.14
CA SER A 69 -5.71 -0.09 -20.38
C SER A 69 -5.78 1.40 -20.06
N PRO A 70 -6.88 2.09 -20.42
CA PRO A 70 -7.08 3.46 -19.96
C PRO A 70 -7.33 3.53 -18.45
N MET A 71 -7.75 2.41 -17.84
CA MET A 71 -8.04 2.28 -16.41
C MET A 71 -6.83 1.78 -15.64
N ALA A 72 -6.49 2.51 -14.59
CA ALA A 72 -5.59 2.06 -13.53
C ALA A 72 -6.40 1.70 -12.29
N ARG A 73 -5.80 0.87 -11.42
CA ARG A 73 -6.38 0.55 -10.13
C ARG A 73 -5.33 0.47 -9.06
N PHE A 74 -5.68 0.85 -7.84
CA PHE A 74 -4.78 0.70 -6.70
C PHE A 74 -5.48 0.01 -5.53
N ASN A 75 -4.67 -0.54 -4.63
CA ASN A 75 -5.12 -0.95 -3.31
C ASN A 75 -4.12 -0.48 -2.25
N VAL A 76 -4.55 -0.53 -1.00
CA VAL A 76 -3.72 -0.23 0.18
C VAL A 76 -3.82 -1.42 1.11
N ILE A 77 -2.67 -1.90 1.60
CA ILE A 77 -2.57 -3.06 2.47
C ILE A 77 -1.76 -2.67 3.69
N LEU A 78 -2.30 -2.93 4.87
CA LEU A 78 -1.60 -2.85 6.13
C LEU A 78 -1.09 -4.23 6.50
N LEU A 79 0.19 -4.33 6.83
CA LEU A 79 0.82 -5.59 7.20
C LEU A 79 1.53 -5.46 8.54
N ARG A 80 1.62 -6.59 9.24
CA ARG A 80 2.49 -6.79 10.38
C ARG A 80 3.29 -8.06 10.14
N ASN A 81 4.61 -7.97 10.22
CA ASN A 81 5.50 -9.12 10.08
C ASN A 81 6.77 -8.94 10.93
N GLN A 82 7.53 -10.02 11.08
CA GLN A 82 8.88 -9.98 11.62
C GLN A 82 9.89 -9.68 10.49
N GLY A 83 10.92 -8.90 10.81
CA GLY A 83 11.96 -8.47 9.89
C GLY A 83 11.54 -7.32 8.98
N LEU A 84 12.51 -6.81 8.22
CA LEU A 84 12.34 -5.69 7.29
C LEU A 84 11.63 -6.08 5.98
N ASP A 85 11.52 -7.38 5.67
CA ASP A 85 10.75 -7.86 4.53
C ASP A 85 9.30 -8.13 4.94
N ALA A 86 8.40 -7.22 4.51
CA ALA A 86 6.98 -7.27 4.80
C ALA A 86 6.30 -8.59 4.40
N ARG A 87 6.82 -9.27 3.37
CA ARG A 87 6.19 -10.45 2.77
C ARG A 87 6.97 -11.74 3.04
N ALA A 88 8.13 -11.67 3.70
CA ALA A 88 8.90 -12.84 4.10
C ALA A 88 8.05 -13.86 4.87
N ILE A 89 8.32 -15.14 4.62
CA ILE A 89 7.76 -16.24 5.41
C ILE A 89 8.54 -16.30 6.72
N THR A 90 7.85 -16.10 7.82
CA THR A 90 8.42 -16.09 9.18
C THR A 90 7.58 -16.99 10.09
N GLU A 91 8.14 -17.38 11.24
CA GLU A 91 7.42 -18.13 12.27
C GLU A 91 6.58 -17.21 13.19
N TYR A 92 6.53 -15.91 12.91
CA TYR A 92 5.83 -14.95 13.74
C TYR A 92 4.31 -15.20 13.73
N ALA A 93 3.81 -15.73 14.85
CA ALA A 93 2.42 -16.18 14.99
C ALA A 93 1.37 -15.09 14.76
N HIS A 94 1.73 -13.81 14.95
CA HIS A 94 0.81 -12.68 14.76
C HIS A 94 1.02 -11.94 13.44
N ARG A 95 1.65 -12.59 12.45
CA ARG A 95 1.73 -12.07 11.08
C ARG A 95 0.33 -11.81 10.55
N GLU A 96 0.11 -10.62 10.00
CA GLU A 96 -1.20 -10.21 9.51
C GLU A 96 -1.07 -9.33 8.26
N ALA A 97 -2.06 -9.43 7.37
CA ALA A 97 -2.22 -8.54 6.24
C ALA A 97 -3.72 -8.26 6.06
N ARG A 98 -4.08 -6.98 6.04
CA ARG A 98 -5.46 -6.51 5.80
C ARG A 98 -5.44 -5.40 4.78
N THR A 99 -6.34 -5.44 3.82
CA THR A 99 -6.58 -4.32 2.92
C THR A 99 -7.24 -3.17 3.69
N LEU A 100 -7.06 -1.94 3.20
CA LEU A 100 -7.78 -0.78 3.73
C LEU A 100 -9.30 -0.95 3.61
N ALA A 101 -9.77 -1.60 2.54
CA ALA A 101 -11.18 -1.90 2.32
C ALA A 101 -11.76 -2.80 3.43
N TRP A 102 -11.04 -3.86 3.82
CA TRP A 102 -11.40 -4.68 4.97
C TRP A 102 -11.49 -3.84 6.26
N ILE A 103 -10.52 -2.96 6.51
CA ILE A 103 -10.51 -2.10 7.71
C ILE A 103 -11.71 -1.15 7.72
N ILE A 104 -11.99 -0.47 6.61
CA ILE A 104 -13.15 0.43 6.49
C ILE A 104 -14.45 -0.31 6.80
N ARG A 105 -14.60 -1.52 6.27
CA ARG A 105 -15.82 -2.31 6.47
C ARG A 105 -15.96 -2.81 7.90
N HIS A 106 -14.93 -3.46 8.43
CA HIS A 106 -15.05 -4.24 9.67
C HIS A 106 -14.67 -3.43 10.91
N ALA A 107 -13.68 -2.54 10.83
CA ALA A 107 -13.26 -1.73 11.96
C ALA A 107 -14.08 -0.43 12.10
N TYR A 108 -14.48 0.17 10.98
CA TYR A 108 -15.29 1.40 10.95
C TYR A 108 -16.76 1.17 10.65
N GLN A 109 -17.19 -0.09 10.46
CA GLN A 109 -18.59 -0.46 10.21
C GLN A 109 -19.22 0.29 9.03
N SER A 110 -18.42 0.60 8.00
CA SER A 110 -18.86 1.39 6.85
C SER A 110 -19.17 0.50 5.65
N GLU A 111 -20.35 0.69 5.07
CA GLU A 111 -20.80 -0.02 3.85
C GLU A 111 -20.38 0.69 2.55
N VAL A 112 -19.56 1.75 2.65
CA VAL A 112 -19.09 2.52 1.48
C VAL A 112 -18.28 1.65 0.51
N VAL A 113 -17.69 0.54 0.98
CA VAL A 113 -16.87 -0.36 0.17
C VAL A 113 -17.56 -1.71 -0.01
N LEU A 114 -17.71 -2.13 -1.27
CA LEU A 114 -18.49 -3.32 -1.64
C LEU A 114 -17.86 -4.64 -1.20
N THR A 115 -16.53 -4.73 -1.20
CA THR A 115 -15.78 -5.97 -0.92
C THR A 115 -14.56 -5.72 -0.04
N ASP A 116 -14.13 -6.73 0.70
CA ASP A 116 -12.95 -6.66 1.55
C ASP A 116 -11.67 -6.43 0.75
N ASP A 117 -11.56 -6.93 -0.48
CA ASP A 117 -10.38 -6.76 -1.34
C ASP A 117 -10.61 -5.70 -2.44
N HIS A 118 -11.36 -4.65 -2.13
CA HIS A 118 -11.68 -3.62 -3.11
C HIS A 118 -10.43 -2.95 -3.71
N TRP A 119 -10.45 -2.80 -5.02
CA TRP A 119 -9.47 -2.05 -5.79
C TRP A 119 -10.13 -0.77 -6.28
N TRP A 120 -9.58 0.37 -5.87
CA TRP A 120 -10.05 1.67 -6.33
C TRP A 120 -9.59 1.89 -7.78
N THR A 121 -10.54 2.14 -8.66
CA THR A 121 -10.31 2.40 -10.07
C THR A 121 -10.21 3.89 -10.36
N PHE A 122 -9.38 4.26 -11.32
CA PHE A 122 -9.26 5.64 -11.78
C PHE A 122 -8.75 5.73 -13.22
N ARG A 123 -9.11 6.81 -13.91
CA ARG A 123 -8.61 7.13 -15.25
C ARG A 123 -7.36 8.01 -15.20
N ASP A 124 -7.46 9.03 -14.37
CA ASP A 124 -6.48 10.09 -14.16
C ASP A 124 -6.49 10.54 -12.68
N GLY A 125 -5.66 11.52 -12.34
CA GLY A 125 -5.51 12.00 -10.96
C GLY A 125 -6.67 12.85 -10.43
N THR A 126 -7.75 13.04 -11.18
CA THR A 126 -8.85 13.94 -10.81
C THR A 126 -10.12 13.21 -10.38
N GLU A 127 -10.32 11.95 -10.77
CA GLU A 127 -11.53 11.20 -10.44
C GLU A 127 -11.28 9.72 -10.09
N LEU A 128 -12.01 9.22 -9.09
CA LEU A 128 -12.21 7.79 -8.86
C LEU A 128 -13.39 7.32 -9.71
N ALA A 129 -13.22 6.19 -10.38
CA ALA A 129 -14.23 5.55 -11.22
C ALA A 129 -15.08 4.56 -10.43
#